data_AF-A0AAQ1NXY9-F1
#
_entry.id   AF-A0AAQ1NXY9-F1
#
_cell.length_a   1.000
_cell.length_b   1.000
_cell.length_c   1.000
_cell.angle_alpha   90.00
_cell.angle_beta   90.00
_cell.angle_gamma   90.00
#
_symmetry.space_group_name_H-M   'P 1'
#
loop_
_entity.id
_entity.type
_entity.pdbx_description
1 polymer ?
#
loop_
_entity_poly.entity_id
_entity_poly.type
_entity_poly.pdbx_seq_one_letter_code
_entity_poly.pdbx_strand_id
1 'polypeptide(L)'
;MRFRSKNSSINSWNEIHCCYEAGVTGYPLYRYLKSLGVNCILVAPGKIPRQNSDKIKTDKRDAIKLARLLRSGDLESIHVPTEENEAVRDYLRSRDSLRLDLGRNRQRLMKFLLRKGNVYSATKYWTTSHYKWLNNFHFENEILQETFNDYYSRVRVQEENLKAMDQKIQEIAKSGPFKE
;
A
#
# COMPACT_ATOMS: atom_id res chain seq x y z
N MET A 1 29.92 33.27 -12.66
CA MET A 1 29.12 32.60 -13.71
C MET A 1 27.65 32.93 -13.44
N ARG A 2 27.04 33.82 -14.23
CA ARG A 2 25.67 34.34 -14.00
C ARG A 2 24.64 33.28 -14.44
N PHE A 3 23.84 32.76 -13.51
CA PHE A 3 22.62 32.00 -13.85
C PHE A 3 21.60 32.98 -14.43
N ARG A 4 21.57 33.04 -15.77
CA ARG A 4 20.61 33.83 -16.53
C ARG A 4 19.30 33.05 -16.60
N SER A 5 18.28 33.60 -15.96
CA SER A 5 16.87 33.33 -16.21
C SER A 5 16.60 33.14 -17.71
N LYS A 6 15.97 32.01 -18.05
CA LYS A 6 15.27 31.80 -19.33
C LYS A 6 13.90 31.18 -19.06
N ASN A 7 13.06 31.92 -18.34
CA ASN A 7 11.62 31.88 -18.58
C ASN A 7 11.35 32.66 -19.87
N SER A 8 11.35 31.99 -21.03
CA SER A 8 10.87 32.62 -22.27
C SER A 8 10.60 31.53 -23.32
N SER A 9 9.38 31.55 -23.88
CA SER A 9 8.88 30.82 -25.06
C SER A 9 8.19 29.45 -24.89
N ILE A 10 7.17 29.39 -24.03
CA ILE A 10 5.91 28.70 -24.36
C ILE A 10 4.86 29.81 -24.49
N ASN A 11 4.84 30.52 -25.62
CA ASN A 11 3.91 31.66 -25.81
C ASN A 11 3.24 31.67 -27.19
N SER A 12 3.11 30.49 -27.82
CA SER A 12 2.27 30.32 -29.01
C SER A 12 1.48 29.01 -29.01
N TRP A 13 1.33 28.37 -27.85
CA TRP A 13 0.44 27.24 -27.61
C TRP A 13 -0.51 27.68 -26.49
N ASN A 14 -1.75 28.05 -26.84
CA ASN A 14 -2.68 28.65 -25.87
C ASN A 14 -3.05 27.72 -24.70
N GLU A 15 -2.85 26.40 -24.83
CA GLU A 15 -3.11 25.43 -23.75
C GLU A 15 -2.42 24.10 -24.03
N ILE A 16 -1.74 23.51 -23.03
CA ILE A 16 -1.12 22.18 -23.15
C ILE A 16 -2.04 21.16 -22.48
N HIS A 17 -2.50 20.18 -23.27
CA HIS A 17 -3.25 19.02 -22.80
C HIS A 17 -2.37 17.78 -22.79
N CYS A 18 -2.40 17.01 -21.70
CA CYS A 18 -1.72 15.72 -21.62
C CYS A 18 -2.59 14.67 -20.93
N CYS A 19 -2.24 13.40 -21.15
CA CYS A 19 -2.88 12.29 -20.47
C CYS A 19 -1.90 11.12 -20.28
N TYR A 20 -2.11 10.32 -19.24
CA TYR A 20 -1.39 9.07 -19.05
C TYR A 20 -2.19 8.09 -18.18
N GLU A 21 -1.80 6.83 -18.23
CA GLU A 21 -2.39 5.74 -17.46
C GLU A 21 -1.96 5.83 -15.99
N ALA A 22 -2.91 5.72 -15.07
CA ALA A 22 -2.65 5.71 -13.64
C ALA A 22 -1.75 4.52 -13.27
N GLY A 23 -0.58 4.85 -12.71
CA GLY A 23 0.39 3.87 -12.22
C GLY A 23 0.78 4.16 -10.77
N VAL A 24 1.66 3.32 -10.23
CA VAL A 24 2.16 3.42 -8.84
C VAL A 24 2.83 4.76 -8.53
N THR A 25 3.42 5.42 -9.54
CA THR A 25 4.06 6.75 -9.43
C THR A 25 3.21 7.87 -10.04
N GLY A 26 1.94 7.60 -10.34
CA GLY A 26 1.12 8.47 -11.17
C GLY A 26 0.69 9.77 -10.50
N TYR A 27 0.45 9.81 -9.18
CA TYR A 27 -0.13 10.99 -8.54
C TYR A 27 0.86 12.17 -8.33
N PRO A 28 2.14 11.94 -7.94
CA PRO A 28 3.11 13.03 -7.86
C PRO A 28 3.33 13.73 -9.21
N LEU A 29 3.41 12.96 -10.31
CA LEU A 29 3.53 13.50 -11.67
C LEU A 29 2.31 14.35 -12.04
N TYR A 30 1.10 13.91 -11.68
CA TYR A 30 -0.14 14.63 -11.97
C TYR A 30 -0.12 16.01 -11.30
N ARG A 31 0.24 16.05 -10.02
CA ARG A 31 0.33 17.29 -9.25
C ARG A 31 1.39 18.23 -9.81
N TYR A 32 2.55 17.69 -10.20
CA TYR A 32 3.61 18.46 -10.83
C TYR A 32 3.16 19.11 -12.14
N LEU A 33 2.57 18.33 -13.05
CA LEU A 33 2.03 18.85 -14.32
C LEU A 33 0.95 19.91 -14.09
N LYS A 34 0.05 19.67 -13.14
CA LYS A 34 -0.98 20.63 -12.75
C LYS A 34 -0.39 21.94 -12.20
N SER A 35 0.70 21.86 -11.42
CA SER A 35 1.41 23.03 -10.90
C SER A 35 2.08 23.89 -11.98
N LEU A 36 2.40 23.29 -13.13
CA LEU A 36 2.93 23.97 -14.32
C LEU A 36 1.82 24.57 -15.21
N GLY A 37 0.54 24.43 -14.83
CA GLY A 37 -0.60 24.89 -15.64
C GLY A 37 -0.96 23.95 -16.79
N VAL A 38 -0.47 22.70 -16.79
CA VAL A 38 -0.82 21.70 -17.81
C VAL A 38 -2.16 21.07 -17.48
N ASN A 39 -3.07 21.02 -18.47
CA ASN A 39 -4.34 20.31 -18.33
C ASN A 39 -4.10 18.80 -18.51
N CYS A 40 -3.97 18.10 -17.39
CA CYS A 40 -3.61 16.68 -17.35
C CYS A 40 -4.83 15.80 -17.02
N ILE A 41 -5.07 14.76 -17.84
CA ILE A 41 -6.08 13.73 -17.59
C ILE A 41 -5.39 12.44 -17.11
N LEU A 42 -5.72 11.99 -15.89
CA LEU A 42 -5.21 10.73 -15.34
C LEU A 42 -6.22 9.61 -15.60
N VAL A 43 -5.86 8.60 -16.40
CA VAL A 43 -6.81 7.57 -16.86
C VAL A 43 -6.62 6.26 -16.10
N ALA A 44 -7.69 5.66 -15.59
CA ALA A 44 -7.60 4.29 -15.05
C ALA A 44 -7.33 3.27 -16.16
N PRO A 45 -6.44 2.28 -15.96
CA PRO A 45 -6.19 1.19 -16.91
C PRO A 45 -7.46 0.54 -17.48
N GLY A 46 -8.46 0.32 -16.62
CA GLY A 46 -9.73 -0.32 -16.98
C GLY A 46 -10.72 0.59 -17.71
N LYS A 47 -10.51 1.91 -17.73
CA LYS A 47 -11.35 2.87 -18.45
C LYS A 47 -10.87 3.17 -19.86
N ILE A 48 -9.71 2.63 -20.27
CA ILE A 48 -9.19 2.80 -21.63
C ILE A 48 -9.89 1.78 -22.55
N PRO A 49 -10.66 2.20 -23.57
CA PRO A 49 -11.29 1.28 -24.50
C PRO A 49 -10.26 0.39 -25.20
N ARG A 50 -10.39 -0.93 -25.11
CA ARG A 50 -9.52 -1.91 -25.79
C ARG A 50 -10.34 -2.80 -26.70
N GLN A 51 -9.89 -2.95 -27.95
CA GLN A 51 -10.45 -3.93 -28.88
C GLN A 51 -9.81 -5.30 -28.60
N ASN A 52 -10.59 -6.38 -28.65
CA ASN A 52 -10.12 -7.75 -28.40
C ASN A 52 -9.05 -8.22 -29.41
N SER A 53 -8.93 -7.57 -30.57
CA SER A 53 -7.92 -7.82 -31.61
C SER A 53 -6.56 -7.19 -31.32
N ASP A 54 -6.47 -6.29 -30.33
CA ASP A 54 -5.29 -5.47 -30.05
C ASP A 54 -4.31 -6.24 -29.13
N LYS A 55 -3.70 -7.31 -29.67
CA LYS A 55 -2.84 -8.24 -28.91
C LYS A 55 -1.38 -7.77 -28.75
N ILE A 56 -0.95 -6.77 -29.51
CA ILE A 56 0.44 -6.29 -29.51
C ILE A 56 0.50 -4.94 -28.80
N LYS A 57 0.91 -4.99 -27.52
CA LYS A 57 1.14 -3.81 -26.68
C LYS A 57 2.54 -3.26 -26.94
N THR A 58 2.64 -1.99 -27.34
CA THR A 58 3.91 -1.24 -27.36
C THR A 58 3.67 0.16 -26.85
N ASP A 59 4.64 0.72 -26.12
CA ASP A 59 4.51 2.05 -25.51
C ASP A 59 4.15 3.13 -26.53
N LYS A 60 4.70 3.03 -27.75
CA LYS A 60 4.38 3.93 -28.86
C LYS A 60 2.90 3.84 -29.29
N ARG A 61 2.35 2.63 -29.40
CA ARG A 61 0.94 2.43 -29.80
C ARG A 61 0.00 2.91 -28.71
N ASP A 62 0.32 2.62 -27.45
CA ASP A 62 -0.46 3.06 -26.31
C ASP A 62 -0.48 4.58 -26.18
N ALA A 63 0.66 5.25 -26.36
CA ALA A 63 0.75 6.71 -26.37
C ALA A 63 -0.08 7.35 -27.49
N ILE A 64 0.00 6.82 -28.72
CA ILE A 64 -0.81 7.31 -29.86
C ILE A 64 -2.30 7.12 -29.57
N LYS A 65 -2.68 5.98 -28.99
CA LYS A 65 -4.07 5.67 -28.65
C LYS A 65 -4.61 6.63 -27.60
N LEU A 66 -3.86 6.84 -26.52
CA LEU A 66 -4.20 7.80 -25.47
C LEU A 66 -4.35 9.21 -26.04
N ALA A 67 -3.43 9.65 -26.91
CA ALA A 67 -3.54 10.96 -27.56
C ALA A 67 -4.79 11.10 -28.44
N ARG A 68 -5.19 10.03 -29.14
CA ARG A 68 -6.43 10.02 -29.95
C ARG A 68 -7.68 10.14 -29.07
N LEU A 69 -7.74 9.38 -27.97
CA LEU A 69 -8.85 9.41 -27.03
C LEU A 69 -8.93 10.74 -26.28
N LEU A 70 -7.78 11.34 -25.94
CA LEU A 70 -7.71 12.68 -25.36
C LEU A 70 -8.30 13.72 -26.31
N ARG A 71 -7.95 13.64 -27.60
CA ARG A 71 -8.45 14.57 -28.63
C ARG A 71 -9.94 14.43 -28.88
N SER A 72 -10.51 13.23 -28.80
CA SER A 72 -11.95 13.02 -28.97
C SER A 72 -12.78 13.37 -27.74
N GLY A 73 -12.15 13.59 -26.59
CA GLY A 73 -12.85 13.79 -25.31
C GLY A 73 -13.37 12.50 -24.68
N ASP A 74 -12.95 11.34 -25.18
CA ASP A 74 -13.41 10.02 -24.70
C ASP A 74 -12.64 9.53 -23.46
N LEU A 75 -11.80 10.38 -22.84
CA LEU A 75 -11.08 10.05 -21.62
C LEU A 75 -11.70 10.75 -20.41
N GLU A 76 -12.04 9.95 -19.40
CA GLU A 76 -12.48 10.44 -18.11
C GLU A 76 -11.32 10.40 -17.11
N SER A 77 -11.03 11.55 -16.47
CA SER A 77 -10.01 11.59 -15.42
C SER A 77 -10.52 10.88 -14.17
N ILE A 78 -9.66 10.07 -13.55
CA ILE A 78 -9.94 9.54 -12.22
C ILE A 78 -9.82 10.63 -11.16
N HIS A 79 -10.54 10.42 -10.05
CA HIS A 79 -10.33 11.21 -8.84
C HIS A 79 -8.90 10.96 -8.31
N VAL A 80 -8.10 12.02 -8.24
CA VAL A 80 -6.77 11.97 -7.63
C VAL A 80 -6.93 12.26 -6.14
N PRO A 81 -6.61 11.30 -5.25
CA PRO A 81 -6.69 11.50 -3.82
C PRO A 81 -5.77 12.64 -3.37
N THR A 82 -6.12 13.33 -2.28
CA THR A 82 -5.21 14.31 -1.65
C THR A 82 -4.00 13.59 -1.06
N GLU A 83 -2.92 14.33 -0.81
CA GLU A 83 -1.72 13.77 -0.15
C GLU A 83 -2.04 13.20 1.23
N GLU A 84 -2.97 13.82 1.96
CA GLU A 84 -3.49 13.32 3.23
C GLU A 84 -4.21 11.96 3.06
N ASN A 85 -5.07 11.82 2.05
CA ASN A 85 -5.73 10.54 1.74
C ASN A 85 -4.72 9.46 1.32
N GLU A 86 -3.61 9.83 0.67
CA GLU A 86 -2.52 8.91 0.36
C GLU A 86 -1.82 8.42 1.63
N ALA A 87 -1.44 9.34 2.50
CA ALA A 87 -0.79 9.02 3.76
C ALA A 87 -1.63 8.07 4.63
N VAL A 88 -2.95 8.31 4.71
CA VAL A 88 -3.86 7.41 5.43
C VAL A 88 -3.91 6.03 4.79
N ARG A 89 -4.00 5.94 3.45
CA ARG A 89 -4.02 4.65 2.74
C ARG A 89 -2.72 3.87 2.92
N ASP A 90 -1.58 4.54 2.90
CA ASP A 90 -0.28 3.91 3.12
C ASP A 90 -0.13 3.39 4.56
N TYR A 91 -0.68 4.13 5.53
CA TYR A 91 -0.77 3.65 6.91
C TYR A 91 -1.62 2.37 7.03
N LEU A 92 -2.79 2.33 6.37
CA LEU A 92 -3.64 1.14 6.35
C LEU A 92 -2.94 -0.07 5.70
N ARG A 93 -2.23 0.14 4.58
CA ARG A 93 -1.43 -0.90 3.91
C ARG A 93 -0.30 -1.43 4.80
N SER A 94 0.35 -0.54 5.55
CA SER A 94 1.38 -0.91 6.53
C SER A 94 0.80 -1.81 7.62
N ARG A 95 -0.38 -1.46 8.15
CA ARG A 95 -1.12 -2.25 9.13
C ARG A 95 -1.49 -3.64 8.59
N ASP A 96 -1.96 -3.74 7.35
CA ASP A 96 -2.28 -5.03 6.74
C ASP A 96 -1.04 -5.90 6.52
N SER A 97 0.09 -5.29 6.15
CA SER A 97 1.38 -5.99 6.05
C SER A 97 1.80 -6.56 7.41
N LEU A 98 1.69 -5.77 8.47
CA LEU A 98 1.97 -6.21 9.85
C LEU A 98 1.05 -7.36 10.29
N ARG A 99 -0.23 -7.31 9.94
CA ARG A 99 -1.18 -8.40 10.21
C ARG A 99 -0.77 -9.71 9.53
N LEU A 100 -0.30 -9.65 8.28
CA LEU A 100 0.20 -10.83 7.57
C LEU A 100 1.47 -11.38 8.24
N ASP A 101 2.38 -10.51 8.66
CA ASP A 101 3.59 -10.91 9.37
C ASP A 101 3.31 -11.55 10.72
N LEU A 102 2.33 -11.04 11.48
CA LEU A 102 1.85 -11.68 12.69
C LEU A 102 1.38 -13.12 12.42
N GLY A 103 0.60 -13.32 11.35
CA GLY A 103 0.19 -14.65 10.92
C GLY A 103 1.38 -15.59 10.64
N ARG A 104 2.40 -15.09 9.93
CA ARG A 104 3.63 -15.85 9.63
C ARG A 104 4.42 -16.20 10.89
N ASN A 105 4.57 -15.26 11.83
CA ASN A 105 5.31 -15.51 13.06
C ASN A 105 4.59 -16.48 14.00
N ARG A 106 3.26 -16.36 14.09
CA ARG A 106 2.40 -17.34 14.76
C ARG A 106 2.60 -18.75 14.20
N GLN A 107 2.60 -18.90 12.87
CA GLN A 107 2.87 -20.19 12.22
C GLN A 107 4.28 -20.71 12.50
N ARG A 108 5.31 -19.86 12.48
CA ARG A 108 6.69 -20.25 12.80
C ARG A 108 6.81 -20.81 14.22
N LEU A 109 6.22 -20.12 15.21
CA LEU A 109 6.19 -20.59 16.61
C LEU A 109 5.50 -21.96 16.71
N MET A 110 4.32 -22.11 16.09
CA MET A 110 3.58 -23.38 16.12
C MET A 110 4.35 -24.52 15.45
N LYS A 111 5.01 -24.26 14.30
CA LYS A 111 5.84 -25.26 13.63
C LYS A 111 7.07 -25.63 14.46
N PHE A 112 7.66 -24.68 15.17
CA PHE A 112 8.77 -24.97 16.09
C PHE A 112 8.33 -25.91 17.23
N LEU A 113 7.24 -25.58 17.91
CA LEU A 113 6.69 -26.41 18.98
C LEU A 113 6.30 -27.81 18.48
N LEU A 114 5.67 -27.89 17.30
CA LEU A 114 5.32 -29.15 16.65
C LEU A 114 6.57 -30.02 16.37
N ARG A 115 7.68 -29.44 15.87
CA ARG A 115 8.94 -30.18 15.65
C ARG A 115 9.53 -30.74 16.94
N LYS A 116 9.16 -30.17 18.09
CA LYS A 116 9.58 -30.63 19.42
C LYS A 116 8.55 -31.53 20.10
N GLY A 117 7.50 -31.94 19.38
CA GLY A 117 6.44 -32.82 19.90
C GLY A 117 5.43 -32.11 20.80
N ASN A 118 5.50 -30.78 20.93
CA ASN A 118 4.64 -30.01 21.80
C ASN A 118 3.41 -29.52 21.03
N VAL A 119 2.26 -30.12 21.29
CA VAL A 119 0.99 -29.80 20.61
C VAL A 119 -0.05 -29.38 21.63
N TYR A 120 -0.58 -28.17 21.46
CA TYR A 120 -1.71 -27.68 22.25
C TYR A 120 -3.02 -28.31 21.75
N SER A 121 -3.78 -28.95 22.65
CA SER A 121 -5.02 -29.69 22.33
C SER A 121 -6.27 -29.21 23.05
N ALA A 122 -6.17 -28.27 24.00
CA ALA A 122 -7.28 -27.94 24.88
C ALA A 122 -8.36 -27.07 24.21
N THR A 123 -7.97 -26.03 23.45
CA THR A 123 -8.92 -25.10 22.81
C THR A 123 -8.36 -24.58 21.47
N LYS A 124 -9.02 -23.58 20.88
CA LYS A 124 -8.50 -22.88 19.69
C LYS A 124 -7.19 -22.14 20.02
N TYR A 125 -6.28 -22.13 19.04
CA TYR A 125 -5.05 -21.35 19.09
C TYR A 125 -5.32 -19.84 19.22
N TRP A 126 -4.35 -19.14 19.83
CA TRP A 126 -4.34 -17.68 20.03
C TRP A 126 -5.52 -17.15 20.85
N THR A 127 -6.10 -18.00 21.69
CA THR A 127 -7.06 -17.63 22.74
C THR A 127 -6.34 -17.39 24.06
N THR A 128 -7.03 -16.80 25.04
CA THR A 128 -6.51 -16.60 26.40
C THR A 128 -5.92 -17.89 27.00
N SER A 129 -6.57 -19.03 26.77
CA SER A 129 -6.09 -20.34 27.24
C SER A 129 -4.79 -20.77 26.55
N HIS A 130 -4.64 -20.49 25.25
CA HIS A 130 -3.40 -20.77 24.54
C HIS A 130 -2.23 -19.88 25.02
N TYR A 131 -2.46 -18.59 25.29
CA TYR A 131 -1.42 -17.73 25.87
C TYR A 131 -1.02 -18.15 27.28
N LYS A 132 -1.97 -18.58 28.11
CA LYS A 132 -1.64 -19.16 29.43
C LYS A 132 -0.74 -20.38 29.30
N TRP A 133 -1.01 -21.25 28.33
CA TRP A 133 -0.15 -22.40 28.04
C TRP A 133 1.23 -21.96 27.58
N LEU A 134 1.34 -21.04 26.62
CA LEU A 134 2.62 -20.51 26.13
C LEU A 134 3.43 -19.81 27.23
N ASN A 135 2.80 -19.05 28.12
CA ASN A 135 3.48 -18.34 29.21
C ASN A 135 4.06 -19.30 30.26
N ASN A 136 3.43 -20.46 30.45
CA ASN A 136 3.90 -21.48 31.38
C ASN A 136 4.83 -22.49 30.70
N PHE A 137 5.07 -22.35 29.39
CA PHE A 137 5.85 -23.29 28.61
C PHE A 137 7.35 -23.04 28.81
N HIS A 138 8.07 -24.09 29.23
CA HIS A 138 9.51 -24.04 29.46
C HIS A 138 10.19 -25.28 28.89
N PHE A 139 11.30 -25.09 28.20
CA PHE A 139 12.24 -26.13 27.79
C PHE A 139 13.33 -26.29 28.84
N GLU A 140 13.73 -27.53 29.12
CA GLU A 140 14.89 -27.83 29.97
C GLU A 140 16.21 -27.39 29.33
N ASN A 141 16.28 -27.39 27.98
CA ASN A 141 17.46 -26.94 27.24
C ASN A 141 17.42 -25.43 27.00
N GLU A 142 18.47 -24.73 27.42
CA GLU A 142 18.58 -23.27 27.35
C GLU A 142 18.45 -22.72 25.93
N ILE A 143 19.13 -23.33 24.95
CA ILE A 143 19.09 -22.86 23.54
C ILE A 143 17.69 -23.03 22.94
N LEU A 144 16.98 -24.10 23.32
CA LEU A 144 15.58 -24.27 22.91
C LEU A 144 14.67 -23.24 23.57
N GLN A 145 14.92 -22.90 24.84
CA GLN A 145 14.17 -21.86 25.53
C GLN A 145 14.42 -20.47 24.90
N GLU A 146 15.65 -20.14 24.56
CA GLU A 146 15.98 -18.90 23.84
C GLU A 146 15.28 -18.84 22.48
N THR A 147 15.31 -19.95 21.73
CA THR A 147 14.61 -20.06 20.44
C THR A 147 13.10 -19.85 20.59
N PHE A 148 12.50 -20.42 21.64
CA PHE A 148 11.10 -20.19 21.98
C PHE A 148 10.83 -18.72 22.29
N ASN A 149 11.65 -18.11 23.15
CA ASN A 149 11.52 -16.72 23.57
C ASN A 149 11.63 -15.75 22.37
N ASP A 150 12.55 -15.99 21.43
CA ASP A 150 12.65 -15.19 20.20
C ASP A 150 11.36 -15.27 19.36
N TYR A 151 10.86 -16.47 19.08
CA TYR A 151 9.63 -16.61 18.32
C TYR A 151 8.42 -16.00 19.04
N TYR A 152 8.31 -16.22 20.35
CA TYR A 152 7.19 -15.75 21.13
C TYR A 152 7.20 -14.22 21.29
N SER A 153 8.36 -13.62 21.57
CA SER A 153 8.50 -12.17 21.68
C SER A 153 8.13 -11.44 20.38
N ARG A 154 8.50 -11.98 19.20
CA ARG A 154 8.09 -11.44 17.90
C ARG A 154 6.57 -11.41 17.73
N VAL A 155 5.88 -12.46 18.17
CA VAL A 155 4.40 -12.50 18.15
C VAL A 155 3.84 -11.42 19.08
N ARG A 156 4.36 -11.31 20.31
CA ARG A 156 3.89 -10.33 21.31
C ARG A 156 4.07 -8.89 20.84
N VAL A 157 5.26 -8.53 20.36
CA VAL A 157 5.57 -7.18 19.86
C VAL A 157 4.68 -6.82 18.68
N GLN A 158 4.45 -7.76 17.74
CA GLN A 158 3.58 -7.49 16.60
C GLN A 158 2.11 -7.34 16.99
N GLU A 159 1.63 -8.06 18.01
CA GLU A 159 0.28 -7.87 18.54
C GLU A 159 0.10 -6.50 19.18
N GLU A 160 1.09 -6.05 19.95
CA GLU A 160 1.08 -4.72 20.56
C GLU A 160 1.13 -3.62 19.50
N ASN A 161 2.01 -3.75 18.50
CA ASN A 161 2.09 -2.83 17.37
C ASN A 161 0.77 -2.78 16.57
N LEU A 162 0.14 -3.93 16.32
CA LEU A 162 -1.12 -3.98 15.59
C LEU A 162 -2.24 -3.30 16.39
N LYS A 163 -2.29 -3.52 17.71
CA LYS A 163 -3.24 -2.85 18.60
C LYS A 163 -3.04 -1.32 18.60
N ALA A 164 -1.79 -0.86 18.65
CA ALA A 164 -1.47 0.57 18.57
C ALA A 164 -1.89 1.17 17.23
N MET A 165 -1.66 0.45 16.12
CA MET A 165 -2.13 0.88 14.79
C MET A 165 -3.66 0.92 14.71
N ASP A 166 -4.36 -0.08 15.27
CA ASP A 166 -5.82 -0.10 15.28
C ASP A 166 -6.40 1.08 16.09
N GLN A 167 -5.79 1.43 17.23
CA GLN A 167 -6.14 2.65 17.98
C GLN A 167 -5.91 3.90 17.15
N LYS A 168 -4.77 4.00 16.46
CA LYS A 168 -4.48 5.15 15.60
C LYS A 168 -5.45 5.27 14.44
N ILE A 169 -5.87 4.17 13.84
CA ILE A 169 -6.90 4.15 12.79
C ILE A 169 -8.23 4.67 13.33
N GLN A 170 -8.62 4.30 14.56
CA GLN A 170 -9.83 4.83 15.20
C GLN A 170 -9.73 6.34 15.46
N GLU A 171 -8.56 6.86 15.83
CA GLU A 171 -8.33 8.30 15.95
C GLU A 171 -8.45 9.01 14.61
N ILE A 172 -7.83 8.47 13.56
CA ILE A 172 -7.90 9.00 12.19
C ILE A 172 -9.36 9.00 11.71
N ALA A 173 -10.12 7.93 11.95
CA ALA A 173 -11.53 7.87 11.59
C ALA A 173 -12.39 8.92 12.31
N LYS A 174 -12.02 9.30 13.54
CA LYS A 174 -12.73 10.32 14.34
C LYS A 174 -12.28 11.76 14.05
N SER A 175 -11.22 11.95 13.26
CA SER A 175 -10.60 13.25 12.98
C SER A 175 -10.55 13.55 11.48
N GLY A 176 -10.56 14.83 11.11
CA GLY A 176 -10.44 15.25 9.71
C GLY A 176 -11.70 15.05 8.85
N PRO A 177 -11.57 15.00 7.52
CA PRO A 177 -12.68 14.94 6.56
C PRO A 177 -13.40 13.59 6.50
N PHE A 178 -13.01 12.63 7.34
CA PHE A 178 -13.54 11.25 7.38
C PHE A 178 -14.56 11.02 8.49
N LYS A 179 -14.92 12.07 9.22
CA LYS A 179 -15.88 12.02 10.32
C LYS A 179 -17.30 12.04 9.75
N GLU A 180 -17.96 10.89 9.73
CA GLU A 180 -19.43 10.77 9.67
C GLU A 180 -20.04 10.86 11.07
#